data_AF-A0A3C1A1I9-F1
#
_entry.id   AF-A0A3C1A1I9-F1
#
_cell.length_a   1.000
_cell.length_b   1.000
_cell.length_c   1.000
_cell.angle_alpha   90.00
_cell.angle_beta   90.00
_cell.angle_gamma   90.00
#
_symmetry.space_group_name_H-M   'P 1'
#
loop_
_entity.id
_entity.type
_entity.pdbx_description
1 polymer ?
#
loop_
_entity_poly.entity_id
_entity_poly.type
_entity_poly.pdbx_seq_one_letter_code
_entity_poly.pdbx_strand_id
1 'polypeptide(L)' 'ETLLVDWLDELLYLREAHGEVYKEFEISTLSPTELRAVAKGGKRFVPRMDIKAVTYHDLKIEKMEQGYVVTVVFDV' A
#
# COMPACT_ATOMS: atom_id res chain seq x y z
N GLU A 1 6.60 10.90 -0.10
CA GLU A 1 5.58 10.34 0.82
C GLU A 1 4.25 10.14 0.13
N THR A 2 3.71 11.18 -0.54
CA THR A 2 2.46 11.12 -1.31
C THR A 2 2.33 9.92 -2.24
N LEU A 3 3.37 9.59 -3.01
CA LEU A 3 3.38 8.42 -3.89
C LEU A 3 3.04 7.09 -3.20
N LEU A 4 3.52 6.89 -1.97
CA LEU A 4 3.24 5.66 -1.22
C LEU A 4 1.80 5.64 -0.72
N VAL A 5 1.33 6.78 -0.18
CA VAL A 5 -0.04 6.90 0.33
C VAL A 5 -1.03 6.70 -0.81
N ASP A 6 -0.84 7.41 -1.93
CA ASP A 6 -1.68 7.27 -3.13
C ASP A 6 -1.70 5.82 -3.64
N TRP A 7 -0.56 5.13 -3.63
CA TRP A 7 -0.48 3.74 -4.07
C TRP A 7 -1.23 2.79 -3.12
N LEU A 8 -1.07 2.95 -1.81
CA LEU A 8 -1.76 2.13 -0.82
C LEU A 8 -3.27 2.43 -0.81
N ASP A 9 -3.68 3.68 -1.01
CA ASP A 9 -5.08 4.09 -1.13
C ASP A 9 -5.72 3.46 -2.38
N GLU A 10 -5.03 3.41 -3.51
CA GLU A 10 -5.52 2.74 -4.71
C GLU A 10 -5.74 1.23 -4.46
N LEU A 11 -4.80 0.56 -3.77
CA LEU A 11 -4.98 -0.85 -3.40
C LEU A 11 -6.17 -1.05 -2.45
N LEU A 12 -6.38 -0.11 -1.52
CA LEU A 12 -7.53 -0.14 -0.63
C LEU A 12 -8.85 0.05 -1.39
N TYR A 13 -8.89 1.01 -2.30
CA TYR A 13 -10.03 1.24 -3.18
C TYR A 13 -10.37 -0.01 -4.01
N LEU A 14 -9.39 -0.64 -4.66
CA LEU A 14 -9.63 -1.85 -5.46
C LEU A 14 -10.15 -3.02 -4.61
N ARG A 15 -9.65 -3.15 -3.37
CA ARG A 15 -10.17 -4.10 -2.39
C ARG A 15 -11.65 -3.86 -2.11
N GLU A 16 -12.06 -2.62 -1.85
CA GLU A 16 -13.45 -2.26 -1.55
C GLU A 16 -14.36 -2.43 -2.77
N ALA A 17 -13.91 -1.96 -3.93
CA ALA A 17 -14.67 -1.98 -5.17
C ALA A 17 -14.83 -3.41 -5.75
N HIS A 18 -13.85 -4.29 -5.55
CA HIS A 18 -13.78 -5.59 -6.23
C HIS A 18 -13.72 -6.80 -5.28
N GLY A 19 -13.67 -6.59 -3.96
CA GLY A 19 -13.53 -7.67 -2.97
C GLY A 19 -12.20 -8.42 -3.09
N GLU A 20 -11.15 -7.70 -3.50
CA GLU A 20 -9.82 -8.22 -3.77
C GLU A 20 -8.89 -8.12 -2.56
N VAL A 21 -7.91 -9.01 -2.50
CA VAL A 21 -6.82 -8.97 -1.52
C VAL A 21 -5.51 -9.31 -2.19
N TYR A 22 -4.52 -8.45 -1.98
CA TYR A 22 -3.17 -8.58 -2.53
C TYR A 22 -2.23 -9.19 -1.49
N LYS A 23 -1.34 -10.07 -1.94
CA LYS A 23 -0.41 -10.83 -1.09
C LYS A 23 1.04 -10.70 -1.54
N GLU A 24 1.25 -10.42 -2.81
CA GLU A 24 2.57 -10.32 -3.41
C GLU A 24 2.64 -9.07 -4.27
N PHE A 25 3.79 -8.40 -4.23
CA PHE A 25 4.04 -7.16 -4.95
C PHE A 25 5.38 -7.24 -5.67
N GLU A 26 5.38 -7.03 -6.97
CA GLU A 26 6.59 -6.95 -7.79
C GLU A 26 6.74 -5.52 -8.30
N ILE A 27 7.66 -4.77 -7.71
CA ILE A 27 7.94 -3.38 -8.09
C ILE A 27 8.96 -3.39 -9.22
N SER A 28 8.58 -2.89 -10.39
CA SER A 28 9.45 -2.77 -11.56
C SER A 28 10.10 -1.39 -11.67
N THR A 29 9.43 -0.35 -11.19
CA THR A 29 9.97 1.03 -11.14
C THR A 29 9.61 1.67 -9.82
N LEU A 30 10.61 2.26 -9.15
CA LEU A 30 10.40 3.13 -8.00
C LEU A 30 11.32 4.33 -8.09
N SER A 31 10.73 5.51 -8.18
CA SER A 31 11.42 6.80 -8.15
C SER A 31 10.69 7.75 -7.19
N PRO A 32 11.22 8.96 -6.94
CA PRO A 32 10.53 9.93 -6.09
C PRO A 32 9.11 10.29 -6.55
N THR A 33 8.77 10.09 -7.83
CA THR A 33 7.51 10.54 -8.45
C THR A 33 6.78 9.46 -9.24
N GLU A 34 7.31 8.24 -9.29
CA GLU A 34 6.71 7.15 -10.08
C GLU A 34 6.88 5.81 -9.38
N LEU A 35 5.79 5.05 -9.30
CA LEU A 35 5.76 3.67 -8.86
C LEU A 35 5.06 2.84 -9.93
N ARG A 36 5.73 1.78 -10.39
CA ARG A 36 5.11 0.74 -11.22
C ARG A 36 5.29 -0.59 -10.52
N ALA A 37 4.19 -1.28 -10.29
CA ALA A 37 4.19 -2.57 -9.63
C ALA A 37 3.08 -3.47 -10.16
N VAL A 38 3.31 -4.77 -10.06
CA VAL A 38 2.28 -5.80 -10.20
C VAL A 38 1.88 -6.25 -8.80
N ALA A 39 0.61 -6.06 -8.44
CA ALA A 39 0.03 -6.60 -7.22
C ALA A 39 -0.71 -7.90 -7.55
N LYS A 40 -0.30 -9.01 -6.94
CA LYS A 40 -0.92 -10.33 -7.13
C LYS A 40 -1.76 -10.68 -5.91
N GLY A 41 -2.93 -11.24 -6.18
CA GLY A 41 -3.96 -11.42 -5.16
C GLY A 41 -5.07 -12.38 -5.57
N GLY A 42 -6.12 -12.39 -4.78
CA GLY A 42 -7.33 -13.18 -5.03
C GLY A 42 -8.60 -12.47 -4.53
N LYS A 43 -9.75 -13.14 -4.69
CA LYS A 43 -11.07 -12.63 -4.28
C LYS A 43 -11.65 -13.40 -3.10
N ARG A 44 -12.70 -12.85 -2.50
CA ARG A 44 -13.52 -13.49 -1.44
C ARG A 44 -12.76 -13.74 -0.13
N PHE A 45 -11.91 -12.80 0.26
CA PHE A 45 -11.38 -12.77 1.61
C PHE A 45 -12.32 -11.97 2.50
N VAL A 46 -12.69 -12.52 3.66
CA VAL A 46 -13.36 -11.77 4.72
C VAL A 46 -12.29 -11.32 5.71
N PRO A 47 -11.92 -10.03 5.71
CA PRO A 47 -10.94 -9.48 6.64
C PRO A 47 -11.46 -9.58 8.08
N ARG A 48 -10.54 -9.81 9.03
CA ARG A 48 -10.89 -9.76 10.46
C ARG A 48 -11.10 -8.34 10.97
N MET A 49 -10.53 -7.36 10.28
CA MET A 49 -10.59 -5.94 10.56
C MET A 49 -10.49 -5.19 9.24
N ASP A 50 -11.38 -4.25 9.01
CA ASP A 50 -11.36 -3.41 7.83
C ASP A 50 -10.41 -2.25 8.04
N ILE A 51 -9.65 -1.93 6.99
CA ILE A 51 -8.91 -0.68 6.87
C ILE A 51 -9.84 0.32 6.19
N LYS A 52 -9.99 1.51 6.76
CA LYS A 52 -10.82 2.60 6.22
C LYS A 52 -10.03 3.61 5.41
N ALA A 53 -8.79 3.87 5.81
CA ALA A 53 -7.93 4.83 5.14
C ALA A 53 -6.45 4.55 5.39
N VAL A 54 -5.63 4.89 4.40
CA VAL A 54 -4.19 5.07 4.58
C VAL A 54 -3.97 6.51 5.03
N THR A 55 -3.21 6.72 6.10
CA THR A 55 -3.06 8.05 6.67
C THR A 55 -1.61 8.54 6.60
N TYR A 56 -1.45 9.86 6.53
CA TYR A 56 -0.16 10.52 6.75
C TYR A 56 0.20 10.60 8.24
N HIS A 57 -0.70 10.18 9.14
CA HIS A 57 -0.45 10.21 10.57
C HIS A 57 0.68 9.25 10.93
N ASP A 58 1.72 9.77 11.58
CA ASP A 58 2.95 9.03 11.93
C ASP A 58 3.60 8.29 10.74
N LEU A 59 3.36 8.76 9.51
CA LEU A 59 4.07 8.28 8.34
C LEU A 59 5.55 8.64 8.47
N LYS A 60 6.42 7.62 8.48
CA LYS A 60 7.87 7.79 8.52
C LYS A 60 8.52 6.99 7.41
N ILE A 61 9.30 7.67 6.58
CA ILE A 61 10.08 7.05 5.51
C ILE A 61 11.56 7.30 5.78
N GLU A 62 12.28 6.26 6.13
CA GLU A 62 13.68 6.33 6.53
C GLU A 62 14.55 5.64 5.49
N LYS A 63 15.53 6.37 4.95
CA LYS A 63 16.51 5.81 4.01
C LYS A 63 17.61 5.10 4.80
N MET A 64 17.81 3.82 4.49
CA MET A 64 18.84 2.95 5.05
C MET A 64 19.90 2.66 3.98
N GLU A 65 21.01 2.05 4.37
CA GLU A 65 22.08 1.63 3.43
C GLU A 65 21.56 0.67 2.35
N GLN A 66 20.58 -0.17 2.66
CA GLN A 66 20.02 -1.19 1.76
C GLN A 66 18.61 -0.87 1.24
N GLY A 67 18.14 0.38 1.37
CA GLY A 67 16.84 0.79 0.82
C GLY A 67 16.07 1.74 1.73
N TYR A 68 14.79 1.48 1.89
CA TYR A 68 13.90 2.30 2.73
C TYR A 68 13.17 1.43 3.75
N VAL A 69 13.00 1.98 4.94
CA VAL A 69 12.07 1.46 5.94
C VAL A 69 10.93 2.44 6.07
N VAL A 70 9.71 1.94 6.02
CA VAL A 70 8.50 2.77 6.13
C VAL A 70 7.64 2.30 7.28
N THR A 71 7.22 3.26 8.11
CA THR A 71 6.12 3.09 9.07
C THR A 71 4.91 3.83 8.55
N VAL A 72 3.77 3.16 8.46
CA VAL A 72 2.48 3.73 8.04
C VAL A 72 1.39 3.33 9.04
N VAL A 73 0.50 4.27 9.37
CA VAL A 73 -0.65 4.04 10.24
C VAL A 73 -1.92 4.02 9.40
N PHE A 74 -2.74 3.00 9.63
CA PHE A 74 -4.04 2.83 8.99
C PHE A 74 -5.15 3.22 9.96
N ASP A 75 -6.20 3.87 9.45
CA ASP A 75 -7.47 3.96 10.17
C ASP A 75 -8.27 2.67 9.96
N VAL A 76 -8.91 2.17 11.01
CA VAL A 76 -9.62 0.88 11.05
C VAL A 76 -11.05 1.03 11.56
#